data_AF-A0A1Y6CD55-F1
#
_entry.id   AF-A0A1Y6CD55-F1
#
_cell.length_a   1.000
_cell.length_b   1.000
_cell.length_c   1.000
_cell.angle_alpha   90.00
_cell.angle_beta   90.00
_cell.angle_gamma   90.00
#
_symmetry.space_group_name_H-M   'P 1'
#
loop_
_entity.id
_entity.type
_entity.pdbx_description
1 polymer ?
#
loop_
_entity_poly.entity_id
_entity_poly.type
_entity_poly.pdbx_seq_one_letter_code
_entity_poly.pdbx_strand_id
1 'polypeptide(L)'
;MSKTGSLFIILLMVFTVFANAKTPEKPRSYEYIHEVDTIKLTKLVELAQKNIDTPIIIHSYARAQVVASSLAAEQLDFHHFGQILDANLMTVIKIDDYLLVLPFKTVRSSHTPYIDFREDAPFKDWQWVTTAFTPKSNTGVAKVLPVLRPLVPQHGHLAAYDPTGTITITAPYGIVKRIYKVMNAIYANAP
;
A
#
# COMPACT_ATOMS: atom_id res chain seq x y z
N MET A 1 -55.94 43.24 24.82
CA MET A 1 -55.10 44.00 23.87
C MET A 1 -53.92 44.58 24.62
N SER A 2 -52.69 44.27 24.15
CA SER A 2 -51.39 44.98 24.32
C SER A 2 -50.99 45.49 25.73
N LYS A 3 -49.96 44.93 26.42
CA LYS A 3 -48.50 45.20 26.28
C LYS A 3 -48.18 46.71 26.38
N THR A 4 -47.22 47.25 27.15
CA THR A 4 -45.93 46.76 27.71
C THR A 4 -45.28 47.95 28.43
N GLY A 5 -44.44 47.72 29.44
CA GLY A 5 -43.41 48.69 29.83
C GLY A 5 -43.07 48.72 31.31
N SER A 6 -42.29 47.75 31.80
CA SER A 6 -41.58 47.91 33.07
C SER A 6 -40.14 47.45 32.88
N LEU A 7 -39.24 48.41 33.06
CA LEU A 7 -37.81 48.39 32.77
C LEU A 7 -37.09 47.68 33.93
N PHE A 8 -36.65 46.44 33.71
CA PHE A 8 -35.85 45.68 34.68
C PHE A 8 -34.36 45.96 34.43
N ILE A 9 -33.69 46.58 35.39
CA ILE A 9 -32.25 46.81 35.40
C ILE A 9 -31.56 45.46 35.63
N ILE A 10 -30.86 44.94 34.62
CA ILE A 10 -29.96 43.79 34.78
C ILE A 10 -28.53 44.34 34.87
N LEU A 11 -27.98 44.21 36.06
CA LEU A 11 -26.58 44.47 36.42
C LEU A 11 -25.68 43.47 35.69
N LEU A 12 -24.87 43.97 34.74
CA LEU A 12 -23.95 43.16 33.96
C LEU A 12 -22.63 42.99 34.74
N MET A 13 -22.50 41.88 35.46
CA MET A 13 -21.22 41.45 36.06
C MET A 13 -20.23 41.13 34.94
N VAL A 14 -19.20 41.95 34.79
CA VAL A 14 -18.08 41.69 33.89
C VAL A 14 -17.19 40.61 34.51
N PHE A 15 -17.35 39.36 34.07
CA PHE A 15 -16.35 38.32 34.30
C PHE A 15 -15.13 38.61 33.43
N THR A 16 -14.06 39.14 34.04
CA THR A 16 -12.74 39.17 33.40
C THR A 16 -12.17 37.76 33.41
N VAL A 17 -12.39 37.03 32.31
CA VAL A 17 -11.63 35.83 32.00
C VAL A 17 -10.20 36.28 31.70
N PHE A 18 -9.28 36.08 32.64
CA PHE A 18 -7.85 36.16 32.35
C PHE A 18 -7.50 35.00 31.41
N ALA A 19 -7.54 35.28 30.11
CA ALA A 19 -6.99 34.41 29.09
C ALA A 19 -5.48 34.33 29.33
N ASN A 20 -5.04 33.21 29.91
CA ASN A 20 -3.63 32.87 30.01
C ASN A 20 -3.16 32.52 28.59
N ALA A 21 -2.83 33.56 27.80
CA ALA A 21 -2.33 33.42 26.45
C ALA A 21 -0.97 32.72 26.53
N LYS A 22 -0.98 31.38 26.42
CA LYS A 22 0.22 30.63 26.04
C LYS A 22 0.72 31.29 24.77
N THR A 23 1.93 31.82 24.81
CA THR A 23 2.65 32.31 23.63
C THR A 23 2.43 31.32 22.49
N PRO A 24 1.94 31.75 21.31
CA PRO A 24 1.77 30.84 20.19
C PRO A 24 3.13 30.19 19.93
N GLU A 25 3.18 28.87 20.12
CA GLU A 25 4.37 28.07 19.84
C GLU A 25 4.74 28.37 18.38
N LYS A 26 5.94 28.90 18.14
CA LYS A 26 6.42 29.15 16.77
C LYS A 26 6.16 27.87 15.97
N PRO A 27 5.51 27.95 14.80
CA PRO A 27 5.32 26.76 13.99
C PRO A 27 6.69 26.12 13.77
N ARG A 28 6.83 24.84 14.16
CA ARG A 28 8.06 24.09 13.89
C ARG A 28 8.31 24.19 12.40
N SER A 29 9.37 24.88 12.01
CA SER A 29 9.86 24.87 10.65
C SER A 29 10.37 23.46 10.39
N TYR A 30 9.57 22.65 9.68
CA TYR A 30 10.09 21.45 9.08
C TYR A 30 11.05 21.90 7.98
N GLU A 31 12.34 21.73 8.21
CA GLU A 31 13.35 21.83 7.16
C GLU A 31 13.01 20.72 6.16
N TYR A 32 12.41 21.09 5.03
CA TYR A 32 12.11 20.14 3.97
C TYR A 32 13.44 19.59 3.46
N ILE A 33 13.62 18.27 3.57
CA ILE A 33 14.80 17.58 3.05
C ILE A 33 14.97 17.95 1.57
N HIS A 34 16.23 18.22 1.24
CA HIS A 34 16.83 18.61 -0.03
C HIS A 34 16.18 18.02 -1.30
N GLU A 35 16.36 18.76 -2.40
CA GLU A 35 16.11 18.35 -3.78
C GLU A 35 16.31 16.83 -3.94
N VAL A 36 15.20 16.13 -4.18
CA VAL A 36 15.20 14.68 -4.27
C VAL A 36 15.72 14.31 -5.64
N ASP A 37 16.85 13.59 -5.69
CA ASP A 37 17.38 13.08 -6.96
C ASP A 37 16.33 12.21 -7.66
N THR A 38 15.95 12.66 -8.86
CA THR A 38 15.07 11.90 -9.75
C THR A 38 15.79 11.52 -11.02
N ILE A 39 15.39 10.37 -11.57
CA ILE A 39 15.79 9.93 -12.90
C ILE A 39 14.55 9.65 -13.74
N LYS A 40 14.68 9.75 -15.07
CA LYS A 40 13.61 9.31 -15.98
C LYS A 40 13.40 7.80 -15.82
N LEU A 41 12.15 7.36 -15.76
CA LEU A 41 11.83 5.93 -15.66
C LEU A 41 12.41 5.15 -16.86
N THR A 42 12.38 5.72 -18.05
CA THR A 42 13.01 5.12 -19.23
C THR A 42 14.51 4.91 -19.04
N LYS A 43 15.18 5.86 -18.38
CA LYS A 43 16.61 5.73 -18.08
C LYS A 43 16.87 4.64 -17.05
N LEU A 44 16.04 4.52 -16.02
CA LEU A 44 16.13 3.42 -15.06
C LEU A 44 15.96 2.07 -15.77
N VAL A 45 14.98 1.94 -16.67
CA VAL A 45 14.74 0.71 -17.44
C VAL A 45 15.92 0.39 -18.35
N GLU A 46 16.50 1.37 -19.05
CA GLU A 46 17.72 1.18 -19.86
C GLU A 46 18.88 0.63 -19.03
N LEU A 47 19.06 1.14 -17.80
CA LEU A 47 20.11 0.66 -16.89
C LEU A 47 19.83 -0.77 -16.43
N ALA A 48 18.58 -1.09 -16.07
CA ALA A 48 18.18 -2.40 -15.58
C ALA A 48 18.28 -3.48 -16.66
N GLN A 49 17.93 -3.14 -17.92
CA GLN A 49 17.98 -4.05 -19.07
C GLN A 49 19.39 -4.57 -19.36
N LYS A 50 20.45 -3.93 -18.83
CA LYS A 50 21.82 -4.44 -18.96
C LYS A 50 22.09 -5.71 -18.15
N ASN A 51 21.33 -5.95 -17.07
CA ASN A 51 21.48 -7.12 -16.19
C ASN A 51 20.21 -7.99 -16.19
N ILE A 52 19.21 -7.65 -17.00
CA ILE A 52 17.94 -8.36 -17.09
C ILE A 52 17.71 -8.70 -18.57
N ASP A 53 17.79 -9.99 -18.90
CA ASP A 53 17.65 -10.46 -20.29
C ASP A 53 16.19 -10.44 -20.80
N THR A 54 15.22 -10.29 -19.89
CA THR A 54 13.79 -10.25 -20.24
C THR A 54 13.38 -8.85 -20.68
N PRO A 55 12.76 -8.67 -21.86
CA PRO A 55 12.30 -7.37 -22.33
C PRO A 55 11.38 -6.67 -21.32
N ILE A 56 11.59 -5.38 -21.10
CA ILE A 56 10.79 -4.58 -20.18
C ILE A 56 9.86 -3.63 -20.95
N ILE A 57 8.57 -3.67 -20.63
CA ILE A 57 7.53 -2.78 -21.14
C ILE A 57 7.08 -1.84 -20.02
N ILE A 58 6.85 -0.56 -20.35
CA ILE A 58 6.33 0.44 -19.42
C ILE A 58 4.85 0.68 -19.70
N HIS A 59 4.00 0.49 -18.69
CA HIS A 59 2.57 0.79 -18.76
C HIS A 59 2.35 2.30 -18.97
N SER A 60 1.38 2.70 -19.80
CA SER A 60 1.12 4.10 -20.15
C SER A 60 0.83 5.03 -18.96
N TYR A 61 0.21 4.49 -17.90
CA TYR A 61 -0.04 5.20 -16.64
C TYR A 61 1.13 5.22 -15.63
N ALA A 62 2.29 4.67 -15.98
CA ALA A 62 3.49 4.76 -15.14
C ALA A 62 3.98 6.21 -15.05
N ARG A 63 4.65 6.54 -13.94
CA ARG A 63 5.23 7.89 -13.76
C ARG A 63 6.44 8.04 -14.67
N ALA A 64 6.62 9.23 -15.23
CA ALA A 64 7.75 9.52 -16.12
C ALA A 64 9.09 9.59 -15.36
N GLN A 65 9.07 9.89 -14.06
CA GLN A 65 10.24 10.01 -13.22
C GLN A 65 10.08 9.18 -11.95
N VAL A 66 11.23 8.73 -11.44
CA VAL A 66 11.36 7.97 -10.20
C VAL A 66 12.40 8.63 -9.32
N VAL A 67 12.12 8.64 -8.02
CA VAL A 67 13.10 8.94 -6.98
C VAL A 67 14.06 7.77 -6.90
N ALA A 68 15.33 8.04 -7.17
CA ALA A 68 16.40 7.07 -7.06
C ALA A 68 17.69 7.84 -6.77
N SER A 69 18.42 7.41 -5.74
CA SER A 69 19.79 7.89 -5.55
C SER A 69 20.65 7.46 -6.75
N SER A 70 21.77 8.14 -6.98
CA SER A 70 22.74 7.74 -8.01
C SER A 70 23.08 6.25 -7.89
N LEU A 71 22.67 5.45 -8.87
CA LEU A 71 22.88 4.01 -8.93
C LEU A 71 23.69 3.67 -10.17
N ALA A 72 24.77 2.92 -9.99
CA ALA A 72 25.54 2.39 -11.10
C ALA A 72 24.76 1.27 -11.79
N ALA A 73 24.97 1.08 -13.10
CA ALA A 73 24.23 0.08 -13.86
C ALA A 73 24.49 -1.34 -13.33
N GLU A 74 25.71 -1.61 -12.89
CA GLU A 74 26.20 -2.90 -12.41
C GLU A 74 25.51 -3.33 -11.10
N GLN A 75 24.88 -2.39 -10.40
CA GLN A 75 24.18 -2.63 -9.14
C GLN A 75 22.67 -2.88 -9.35
N LEU A 76 22.18 -2.75 -10.58
CA LEU A 76 20.76 -2.78 -10.88
C LEU A 76 20.33 -4.15 -11.45
N ASP A 77 20.32 -5.16 -10.59
CA ASP A 77 19.70 -6.44 -10.88
C ASP A 77 18.16 -6.36 -10.79
N PHE A 78 17.46 -7.46 -11.10
CA PHE A 78 16.00 -7.52 -11.04
C PHE A 78 15.43 -7.18 -9.65
N HIS A 79 16.12 -7.57 -8.57
CA HIS A 79 15.64 -7.32 -7.21
C HIS A 79 15.71 -5.84 -6.85
N HIS A 80 16.86 -5.20 -7.09
CA HIS A 80 17.06 -3.77 -6.82
C HIS A 80 16.18 -2.90 -7.71
N PHE A 81 16.02 -3.28 -8.99
CA PHE A 81 15.09 -2.61 -9.91
C PHE A 81 13.65 -2.61 -9.35
N GLY A 82 13.18 -3.76 -8.87
CA GLY A 82 11.86 -3.87 -8.24
C GLY A 82 11.72 -3.03 -6.97
N GLN A 83 12.75 -2.99 -6.11
CA GLN A 83 12.74 -2.17 -4.88
C GLN A 83 12.64 -0.67 -5.16
N ILE A 84 13.34 -0.18 -6.19
CA ILE A 84 13.25 1.23 -6.61
C ILE A 84 11.83 1.53 -7.11
N LEU A 85 11.23 0.63 -7.90
CA LEU A 85 9.85 0.79 -8.34
C LEU A 85 8.87 0.81 -7.15
N ASP A 86 9.04 -0.11 -6.20
CA ASP A 86 8.20 -0.23 -5.01
C ASP A 86 8.19 1.06 -4.17
N ALA A 87 9.38 1.64 -3.95
CA ALA A 87 9.55 2.94 -3.29
C ALA A 87 8.87 4.10 -4.05
N ASN A 88 8.58 3.92 -5.34
CA ASN A 88 7.96 4.90 -6.22
C ASN A 88 6.48 4.59 -6.55
N LEU A 89 5.82 3.74 -5.76
CA LEU A 89 4.41 3.32 -5.96
C LEU A 89 4.17 2.61 -7.30
N MET A 90 5.19 1.91 -7.79
CA MET A 90 5.17 1.09 -8.99
C MET A 90 5.69 -0.30 -8.67
N THR A 91 5.44 -1.25 -9.56
CA THR A 91 6.01 -2.59 -9.48
C THR A 91 6.40 -3.03 -10.87
N VAL A 92 7.12 -4.14 -10.93
CA VAL A 92 7.28 -4.94 -12.14
C VAL A 92 6.63 -6.31 -11.94
N ILE A 93 5.92 -6.80 -12.95
CA ILE A 93 5.35 -8.16 -12.97
C ILE A 93 5.82 -8.88 -14.24
N LYS A 94 6.02 -10.18 -14.15
CA LYS A 94 6.32 -11.01 -15.33
C LYS A 94 5.01 -11.44 -15.99
N ILE A 95 4.91 -11.21 -17.30
CA ILE A 95 3.82 -11.66 -18.15
C ILE A 95 4.47 -12.40 -19.31
N ASP A 96 4.29 -13.72 -19.36
CA ASP A 96 4.89 -14.60 -20.35
C ASP A 96 6.40 -14.31 -20.51
N ASP A 97 6.77 -13.71 -21.64
CA ASP A 97 8.14 -13.49 -22.08
C ASP A 97 8.63 -12.05 -21.82
N TYR A 98 7.84 -11.21 -21.14
CA TYR A 98 8.21 -9.83 -20.83
C TYR A 98 7.93 -9.44 -19.38
N LEU A 99 8.56 -8.35 -18.96
CA LEU A 99 8.33 -7.69 -17.68
C LEU A 99 7.50 -6.42 -17.91
N LEU A 100 6.39 -6.27 -17.20
CA LEU A 100 5.56 -5.06 -17.24
C LEU A 100 5.83 -4.20 -16.01
N VAL A 101 6.33 -2.99 -16.21
CA VAL A 101 6.39 -1.94 -15.19
C VAL A 101 5.07 -1.20 -15.15
N LEU A 102 4.42 -1.16 -13.99
CA LEU A 102 3.09 -0.57 -13.83
C LEU A 102 2.92 0.08 -12.45
N PRO A 103 2.07 1.11 -12.32
CA PRO A 103 1.77 1.71 -11.02
C PRO A 103 0.90 0.79 -10.16
N PHE A 104 1.04 0.87 -8.83
CA PHE A 104 0.23 0.06 -7.90
C PHE A 104 -1.27 0.22 -8.14
N LYS A 105 -1.74 1.42 -8.49
CA LYS A 105 -3.18 1.66 -8.74
C LYS A 105 -3.79 0.76 -9.83
N THR A 106 -2.98 0.23 -10.75
CA THR A 106 -3.44 -0.67 -11.83
C THR A 106 -3.11 -2.14 -11.58
N VAL A 107 -2.34 -2.47 -10.53
CA VAL A 107 -1.78 -3.82 -10.36
C VAL A 107 -2.86 -4.88 -10.15
N ARG A 108 -3.89 -4.59 -9.33
CA ARG A 108 -4.96 -5.54 -8.99
C ARG A 108 -5.87 -5.91 -10.16
N SER A 109 -5.87 -5.10 -11.22
CA SER A 109 -6.61 -5.35 -12.45
C SER A 109 -5.70 -5.80 -13.59
N SER A 110 -4.43 -6.10 -13.29
CA SER A 110 -3.44 -6.56 -14.26
C SER A 110 -3.20 -8.07 -14.12
N HIS A 111 -2.32 -8.62 -14.97
CA HIS A 111 -1.97 -10.04 -15.03
C HIS A 111 -0.99 -10.44 -13.92
N THR A 112 -1.34 -10.18 -12.66
CA THR A 112 -0.49 -10.61 -11.54
C THR A 112 -0.34 -12.14 -11.57
N PRO A 113 0.87 -12.68 -11.37
CA PRO A 113 1.10 -14.11 -11.37
C PRO A 113 0.25 -14.78 -10.28
N TYR A 114 -0.41 -15.87 -10.64
CA TYR A 114 -1.11 -16.72 -9.69
C TYR A 114 -0.11 -17.63 -8.98
N ILE A 115 -0.20 -17.72 -7.66
CA ILE A 115 0.60 -18.64 -6.86
C ILE A 115 -0.30 -19.58 -6.06
N ASP A 116 0.05 -20.87 -6.05
CA ASP A 116 -0.44 -21.79 -5.02
C ASP A 116 0.48 -21.64 -3.81
N PHE A 117 -0.04 -21.09 -2.73
CA PHE A 117 0.75 -20.80 -1.52
C PHE A 117 1.27 -22.07 -0.81
N ARG A 118 0.83 -23.26 -1.24
CA ARG A 118 1.35 -24.55 -0.76
C ARG A 118 2.71 -24.92 -1.36
N GLU A 119 3.16 -24.19 -2.37
CA GLU A 119 4.43 -24.43 -3.05
C GLU A 119 5.44 -23.31 -2.72
N ASP A 120 6.72 -23.68 -2.58
CA ASP A 120 7.81 -22.71 -2.45
C ASP A 120 7.96 -21.94 -3.76
N ALA A 121 7.28 -20.81 -3.84
CA ALA A 121 7.27 -19.97 -5.01
C ALA A 121 8.48 -19.00 -4.98
N PRO A 122 9.26 -18.85 -6.07
CA PRO A 122 10.51 -18.08 -6.09
C PRO A 122 10.30 -16.55 -6.14
N PHE A 123 9.28 -16.03 -5.45
CA PHE A 123 8.95 -14.61 -5.41
C PHE A 123 9.68 -13.88 -4.29
N LYS A 124 10.11 -12.65 -4.57
CA LYS A 124 10.61 -11.69 -3.59
C LYS A 124 9.44 -10.96 -2.93
N ASP A 125 9.65 -10.48 -1.70
CA ASP A 125 8.56 -9.94 -0.86
C ASP A 125 7.79 -8.76 -1.48
N TRP A 126 8.46 -7.95 -2.30
CA TRP A 126 7.87 -6.80 -3.00
C TRP A 126 7.02 -7.20 -4.23
N GLN A 127 7.20 -8.42 -4.75
CA GLN A 127 6.52 -8.84 -5.97
C GLN A 127 5.04 -9.06 -5.73
N TRP A 128 4.21 -8.45 -6.56
CA TRP A 128 2.77 -8.59 -6.52
C TRP A 128 2.33 -9.94 -7.07
N VAL A 129 1.49 -10.63 -6.31
CA VAL A 129 0.97 -11.96 -6.64
C VAL A 129 -0.53 -12.00 -6.37
N THR A 130 -1.22 -12.94 -7.01
CA THR A 130 -2.58 -13.32 -6.65
C THR A 130 -2.60 -14.76 -6.16
N THR A 131 -3.35 -15.04 -5.10
CA THR A 131 -3.52 -16.39 -4.58
C THR A 131 -4.95 -16.62 -4.12
N ALA A 132 -5.35 -17.89 -4.08
CA ALA A 132 -6.58 -18.35 -3.47
C ALA A 132 -6.23 -19.35 -2.36
N PHE A 133 -6.81 -19.16 -1.18
CA PHE A 133 -6.62 -20.05 -0.04
C PHE A 133 -7.97 -20.53 0.50
N THR A 134 -8.09 -21.84 0.66
CA THR A 134 -9.26 -22.46 1.31
C THR A 134 -8.78 -23.11 2.61
N PRO A 135 -9.13 -22.56 3.79
CA PRO A 135 -8.81 -23.18 5.07
C PRO A 135 -9.51 -24.52 5.22
N LYS A 136 -8.92 -25.43 6.02
CA LYS A 136 -9.54 -26.73 6.34
C LYS A 136 -10.87 -26.58 7.07
N SER A 137 -10.97 -25.65 8.01
CA SER A 137 -12.23 -25.25 8.63
C SER A 137 -12.91 -24.21 7.72
N ASN A 138 -13.79 -24.68 6.85
CA ASN A 138 -14.49 -23.84 5.86
C ASN A 138 -15.58 -22.92 6.46
N THR A 139 -15.81 -22.96 7.77
CA THR A 139 -16.89 -22.20 8.42
C THR A 139 -16.43 -20.78 8.79
N GLY A 140 -17.11 -19.77 8.25
CA GLY A 140 -17.00 -18.38 8.72
C GLY A 140 -15.78 -17.60 8.22
N VAL A 141 -15.25 -17.91 7.05
CA VAL A 141 -14.09 -17.23 6.46
C VAL A 141 -14.32 -15.72 6.26
N ALA A 142 -15.55 -15.30 5.93
CA ALA A 142 -15.90 -13.88 5.91
C ALA A 142 -15.68 -13.17 7.27
N LYS A 143 -15.76 -13.89 8.39
CA LYS A 143 -15.59 -13.34 9.75
C LYS A 143 -14.15 -12.96 10.06
N VAL A 144 -13.16 -13.56 9.38
CA VAL A 144 -11.75 -13.19 9.58
C VAL A 144 -11.33 -11.98 8.76
N LEU A 145 -12.11 -11.59 7.73
CA LEU A 145 -11.78 -10.45 6.86
C LEU A 145 -11.52 -9.14 7.63
N PRO A 146 -12.31 -8.73 8.64
CA PRO A 146 -12.03 -7.52 9.41
C PRO A 146 -10.65 -7.52 10.08
N VAL A 147 -10.15 -8.69 10.49
CA VAL A 147 -8.81 -8.84 11.11
C VAL A 147 -7.70 -8.76 10.07
N LEU A 148 -7.94 -9.27 8.86
CA LEU A 148 -6.96 -9.32 7.78
C LEU A 148 -6.87 -8.03 6.97
N ARG A 149 -7.97 -7.28 6.83
CA ARG A 149 -8.04 -6.05 6.02
C ARG A 149 -6.93 -5.02 6.34
N PRO A 150 -6.56 -4.75 7.60
CA PRO A 150 -5.47 -3.82 7.91
C PRO A 150 -4.10 -4.23 7.38
N LEU A 151 -3.89 -5.51 7.06
CA LEU A 151 -2.63 -6.00 6.50
C LEU A 151 -2.53 -5.80 5.00
N VAL A 152 -3.66 -5.58 4.32
CA VAL A 152 -3.73 -5.46 2.87
C VAL A 152 -3.45 -4.01 2.48
N PRO A 153 -2.48 -3.73 1.59
CA PRO A 153 -2.22 -2.37 1.15
C PRO A 153 -3.43 -1.80 0.41
N GLN A 154 -3.52 -0.48 0.30
CA GLN A 154 -4.64 0.22 -0.37
C GLN A 154 -4.90 -0.28 -1.80
N HIS A 155 -3.84 -0.64 -2.52
CA HIS A 155 -3.93 -1.14 -3.89
C HIS A 155 -4.08 -2.66 -3.99
N GLY A 156 -4.10 -3.35 -2.85
CA GLY A 156 -4.37 -4.78 -2.76
C GLY A 156 -5.84 -5.13 -2.92
N HIS A 157 -6.08 -6.43 -2.95
CA HIS A 157 -7.42 -7.00 -2.93
C HIS A 157 -7.48 -8.14 -1.93
N LEU A 158 -8.61 -8.24 -1.23
CA LEU A 158 -8.93 -9.30 -0.29
C LEU A 158 -10.43 -9.52 -0.32
N ALA A 159 -10.85 -10.73 -0.69
CA ALA A 159 -12.25 -11.13 -0.72
C ALA A 159 -12.41 -12.56 -0.23
N ALA A 160 -13.59 -12.88 0.29
CA ALA A 160 -13.98 -14.25 0.59
C ALA A 160 -15.14 -14.65 -0.32
N TYR A 161 -15.09 -15.89 -0.80
CA TYR A 161 -16.19 -16.56 -1.47
C TYR A 161 -16.77 -17.59 -0.50
N ASP A 162 -17.88 -17.21 0.14
CA ASP A 162 -18.49 -17.98 1.22
C ASP A 162 -18.88 -19.41 0.84
N PRO A 163 -19.43 -19.70 -0.37
CA PRO A 163 -19.85 -21.06 -0.72
C PRO A 163 -18.74 -22.12 -0.63
N THR A 164 -17.48 -21.74 -0.89
CA THR A 164 -16.33 -22.65 -0.77
C THR A 164 -15.43 -22.33 0.43
N GLY A 165 -15.69 -21.23 1.15
CA GLY A 165 -14.79 -20.72 2.18
C GLY A 165 -13.43 -20.27 1.62
N THR A 166 -13.36 -19.89 0.35
CA THR A 166 -12.09 -19.48 -0.28
C THR A 166 -11.82 -17.99 -0.05
N ILE A 167 -10.61 -17.63 0.37
CA ILE A 167 -10.12 -16.25 0.35
C ILE A 167 -9.27 -16.05 -0.90
N THR A 168 -9.56 -14.99 -1.66
CA THR A 168 -8.68 -14.50 -2.73
C THR A 168 -7.91 -13.28 -2.25
N ILE A 169 -6.62 -13.24 -2.55
CA ILE A 169 -5.70 -12.19 -2.10
C ILE A 169 -4.85 -11.74 -3.29
N THR A 170 -4.80 -10.44 -3.52
CA THR A 170 -3.82 -9.82 -4.42
C THR A 170 -3.03 -8.79 -3.65
N ALA A 171 -1.75 -9.05 -3.43
CA ALA A 171 -0.86 -8.20 -2.61
C ALA A 171 0.61 -8.53 -2.91
N PRO A 172 1.57 -7.74 -2.40
CA PRO A 172 2.98 -8.14 -2.39
C PRO A 172 3.16 -9.49 -1.66
N TYR A 173 4.05 -10.33 -2.17
CA TYR A 173 4.26 -11.69 -1.67
C TYR A 173 4.58 -11.73 -0.17
N GLY A 174 5.35 -10.77 0.35
CA GLY A 174 5.63 -10.65 1.78
C GLY A 174 4.36 -10.45 2.63
N ILE A 175 3.40 -9.68 2.12
CA ILE A 175 2.10 -9.46 2.75
C ILE A 175 1.23 -10.71 2.68
N VAL A 176 1.19 -11.39 1.52
CA VAL A 176 0.47 -12.67 1.39
C VAL A 176 0.99 -13.69 2.40
N LYS A 177 2.32 -13.81 2.55
CA LYS A 177 2.93 -14.67 3.58
C LYS A 177 2.50 -14.30 4.99
N ARG A 178 2.43 -13.01 5.31
CA ARG A 178 1.98 -12.53 6.61
C ARG A 178 0.52 -12.86 6.86
N ILE A 179 -0.35 -12.64 5.88
CA ILE A 179 -1.79 -12.97 5.96
C ILE A 179 -1.97 -14.47 6.21
N TYR A 180 -1.27 -15.32 5.45
CA TYR A 180 -1.34 -16.77 5.61
C TYR A 180 -0.93 -17.22 7.02
N LYS A 181 0.16 -16.66 7.56
CA LYS A 181 0.60 -16.94 8.94
C LYS A 181 -0.47 -16.54 9.98
N VAL A 182 -1.08 -15.37 9.83
CA VAL A 182 -2.15 -14.90 10.73
C VAL A 182 -3.38 -15.81 10.62
N MET A 183 -3.77 -16.20 9.41
CA MET A 183 -4.89 -17.11 9.19
C MET A 183 -4.65 -18.46 9.84
N ASN A 184 -3.47 -19.06 9.64
CA ASN A 184 -3.14 -20.33 10.27
C ASN A 184 -3.16 -20.24 11.79
N ALA A 185 -2.69 -19.14 12.38
CA ALA A 185 -2.77 -18.92 13.82
C ALA A 185 -4.22 -18.82 14.31
N ILE A 186 -5.12 -18.17 13.57
CA ILE A 186 -6.55 -18.09 13.90
C ILE A 186 -7.19 -19.49 13.83
N TYR A 187 -6.99 -20.21 12.73
CA TYR A 187 -7.65 -21.51 12.51
C TYR A 187 -7.08 -22.65 13.36
N ALA A 188 -5.80 -22.59 13.76
CA ALA A 188 -5.22 -23.56 14.69
C ALA A 188 -5.80 -23.46 16.11
N ASN A 189 -6.36 -22.29 16.48
CA ASN A 189 -6.97 -22.02 17.79
C ASN A 189 -8.49 -21.85 17.69
N ALA A 190 -9.10 -22.21 16.56
CA ALA A 190 -10.55 -22.20 16.42
C ALA A 190 -11.15 -23.35 17.26
N PRO A 191 -12.18 -23.08 18.08
CA PRO A 191 -12.85 -24.09 18.90
C PRO A 191 -13.60 -25.14 18.07
#